data_AF-A0A419GXF6-F1
#
_entry.id   AF-A0A419GXF6-F1
#
_cell.length_a   1.000
_cell.length_b   1.000
_cell.length_c   1.000
_cell.angle_alpha   90.00
_cell.angle_beta   90.00
_cell.angle_gamma   90.00
#
_symmetry.space_group_name_H-M   'P 1'
#
loop_
_entity.id
_entity.type
_entity.pdbx_description
1 polymer ?
#
loop_
_entity_poly.entity_id
_entity_poly.type
_entity_poly.pdbx_seq_one_letter_code
_entity_poly.pdbx_strand_id
1 'polypeptide(L)'
;MSALAVYAVHPDTSPKVFPYESVLKHIPWAAGGDVRYHITIHKPYREWAKWPGKGELYKGTEPHGALLTTYVNETALGSITKGKGMEDGSIIVKENYDTNKKLTAVTVMYKVKDYNPSGNDWFWAKYDDKFNILDEGKVNACIGCHGKVKDNDYIYTGKVTGK
;
A
#
# COMPACT_ATOMS: atom_id res chain seq x y z
N MET A 1 43.58 12.91 -30.62
CA MET A 1 42.69 11.88 -30.04
C MET A 1 42.89 11.95 -28.53
N SER A 2 41.97 12.56 -27.79
CA SER A 2 42.03 12.62 -26.33
C SER A 2 40.86 11.80 -25.77
N ALA A 3 41.18 10.78 -24.99
CA ALA A 3 40.21 9.85 -24.41
C ALA A 3 39.49 10.50 -23.22
N LEU A 4 38.17 10.33 -23.22
CA LEU A 4 37.24 10.67 -22.15
C LEU A 4 37.47 9.75 -20.93
N ALA A 5 37.65 10.32 -19.74
CA ALA A 5 37.51 9.59 -18.50
C ALA A 5 36.03 9.64 -18.07
N VAL A 6 35.36 8.50 -18.15
CA VAL A 6 34.01 8.31 -17.63
C VAL A 6 34.12 8.10 -16.12
N TYR A 7 33.66 9.06 -15.31
CA TYR A 7 33.48 8.86 -13.88
C TYR A 7 32.33 7.87 -13.65
N ALA A 8 32.63 6.69 -13.11
CA ALA A 8 31.62 5.78 -12.59
C ALA A 8 31.08 6.32 -11.27
N VAL A 9 29.76 6.49 -11.17
CA VAL A 9 29.08 6.78 -9.90
C VAL A 9 29.05 5.47 -9.11
N HIS A 10 29.81 5.39 -8.01
CA HIS A 10 29.75 4.25 -7.11
C HIS A 10 28.41 4.26 -6.33
N PRO A 11 27.74 3.11 -6.15
CA PRO A 11 26.55 3.03 -5.32
C PRO A 11 26.91 3.35 -3.86
N ASP A 12 26.06 4.12 -3.19
CA ASP A 12 26.18 4.46 -1.78
C ASP A 12 26.12 3.19 -0.92
N THR A 13 27.24 2.83 -0.28
CA THR A 13 27.41 1.68 0.63
C THR A 13 27.27 2.07 2.09
N SER A 14 26.86 3.30 2.40
CA SER A 14 26.67 3.76 3.77
C SER A 14 25.65 2.89 4.50
N PRO A 15 25.94 2.45 5.75
CA PRO A 15 24.94 1.75 6.55
C PRO A 15 23.75 2.68 6.77
N LYS A 16 22.56 2.20 6.39
CA LYS A 16 21.29 2.90 6.64
C LYS A 16 21.19 3.16 8.15
N VAL A 17 21.25 4.43 8.56
CA VAL A 17 21.10 4.81 9.97
C VAL A 17 19.63 4.62 10.35
N PHE A 18 19.37 3.72 11.31
CA PHE A 18 18.01 3.38 11.75
C PHE A 18 17.63 4.22 12.99
N PRO A 19 16.53 5.00 12.93
CA PRO A 19 15.95 5.59 14.13
C PRO A 19 15.46 4.48 15.07
N TYR A 20 15.83 4.55 16.35
CA TYR A 20 15.45 3.55 17.36
C TYR A 20 13.93 3.36 17.48
N GLU A 21 13.15 4.43 17.23
CA GLU A 21 11.68 4.41 17.21
C GLU A 21 11.11 3.44 16.17
N SER A 22 11.75 3.33 14.99
CA SER A 22 11.30 2.43 13.92
C SER A 22 11.46 0.96 14.32
N VAL A 23 12.43 0.65 15.17
CA VAL A 23 12.65 -0.70 15.70
C VAL A 23 11.65 -1.04 16.80
N LEU A 24 11.31 -0.08 17.67
CA LEU A 24 10.40 -0.31 18.81
C LEU A 24 8.91 -0.36 18.43
N LYS A 25 8.48 0.40 17.42
CA LYS A 25 7.08 0.44 16.96
C LYS A 25 6.81 -0.40 15.71
N HIS A 26 7.87 -0.87 15.06
CA HIS A 26 7.89 -1.58 13.78
C HIS A 26 6.88 -1.03 12.77
N ILE A 27 7.06 0.25 12.43
CA ILE A 27 6.42 0.89 11.28
C ILE A 27 7.11 0.34 10.03
N PRO A 28 6.39 -0.26 9.06
CA PRO A 28 7.05 -0.90 7.95
C PRO A 28 7.70 0.13 7.03
N TRP A 29 8.83 -0.23 6.43
CA TRP A 29 9.41 0.45 5.29
C TRP A 29 8.52 0.29 4.05
N ALA A 30 8.65 1.20 3.09
CA ALA A 30 8.03 1.10 1.77
C ALA A 30 8.71 0.03 0.91
N ALA A 31 8.66 -1.22 1.38
CA ALA A 31 9.20 -2.42 0.75
C ALA A 31 8.26 -3.59 1.02
N GLY A 32 7.95 -4.37 0.00
CA GLY A 32 6.91 -5.39 -0.04
C GLY A 32 7.17 -6.50 0.96
N GLY A 33 8.44 -6.86 1.19
CA GLY A 33 8.83 -7.83 2.21
C GLY A 33 8.53 -7.36 3.64
N ASP A 34 8.76 -6.08 3.92
CA ASP A 34 8.59 -5.49 5.25
C ASP A 34 7.12 -5.16 5.53
N VAL A 35 6.40 -4.62 4.53
CA VAL A 35 4.95 -4.49 4.57
C VAL A 35 4.29 -5.85 4.77
N ARG A 36 4.74 -6.90 4.05
CA ARG A 36 4.23 -8.27 4.25
C ARG A 36 4.43 -8.72 5.68
N TYR A 37 5.65 -8.63 6.22
CA TYR A 37 5.93 -9.03 7.61
C TYR A 37 5.06 -8.25 8.60
N HIS A 38 4.90 -6.95 8.39
CA HIS A 38 4.04 -6.12 9.22
C HIS A 38 2.58 -6.61 9.21
N ILE A 39 2.00 -6.84 8.03
CA ILE A 39 0.58 -7.19 7.90
C ILE A 39 0.27 -8.67 8.15
N THR A 40 1.26 -9.57 8.15
CA THR A 40 1.01 -11.01 8.37
C THR A 40 1.54 -11.54 9.69
N ILE A 41 2.59 -10.94 10.27
CA ILE A 41 3.25 -11.44 11.49
C ILE A 41 3.15 -10.44 12.63
N HIS A 42 3.60 -9.20 12.45
CA HIS A 42 3.72 -8.23 13.55
C HIS A 42 2.37 -7.64 13.98
N LYS A 43 1.56 -7.17 13.02
CA LYS A 43 0.19 -6.67 13.22
C LYS A 43 -0.72 -7.28 12.15
N PRO A 44 -1.18 -8.53 12.35
CA PRO A 44 -1.97 -9.26 11.35
C PRO A 44 -3.20 -8.47 10.87
N TYR A 45 -3.30 -8.17 9.58
CA TYR A 45 -4.34 -7.28 9.07
C TYR A 45 -5.78 -7.80 9.24
N ARG A 46 -5.93 -9.12 9.39
CA ARG A 46 -7.24 -9.74 9.62
C ARG A 46 -7.84 -9.40 10.98
N GLU A 47 -7.03 -8.88 11.89
CA GLU A 47 -7.46 -8.34 13.18
C GLU A 47 -7.82 -6.84 13.09
N TRP A 48 -7.51 -6.18 11.97
CA TRP A 48 -7.83 -4.77 11.79
C TRP A 48 -9.31 -4.56 11.45
N ALA A 49 -9.73 -3.30 11.50
CA ALA A 49 -11.05 -2.92 11.05
C ALA A 49 -11.22 -3.19 9.54
N LYS A 50 -12.40 -3.67 9.16
CA LYS A 50 -12.82 -3.65 7.75
C LYS A 50 -13.18 -2.22 7.36
N TRP A 51 -13.11 -1.94 6.06
CA TRP A 51 -13.55 -0.66 5.51
C TRP A 51 -15.00 -0.38 5.96
N PRO A 52 -15.28 0.77 6.61
CA PRO A 52 -16.61 1.07 7.15
C PRO A 52 -17.72 0.94 6.10
N GLY A 53 -18.76 0.17 6.43
CA GLY A 53 -19.94 -0.02 5.59
C GLY A 53 -19.79 -0.99 4.40
N LYS A 54 -18.65 -1.66 4.22
CA LYS A 54 -18.46 -2.64 3.13
C LYS A 54 -18.73 -4.09 3.51
N GLY A 55 -18.38 -4.49 4.73
CA GLY A 55 -18.39 -5.89 5.14
C GLY A 55 -17.33 -6.74 4.40
N GLU A 56 -17.56 -8.05 4.34
CA GLU A 56 -16.72 -9.02 3.63
C GLU A 56 -17.30 -9.38 2.27
N LEU A 57 -16.44 -9.80 1.34
CA LEU A 57 -16.81 -10.35 0.03
C LEU A 57 -17.81 -9.46 -0.73
N TYR A 58 -17.66 -8.14 -0.64
CA TYR A 58 -18.48 -7.21 -1.40
C TYR A 58 -18.10 -7.26 -2.88
N LYS A 59 -19.05 -6.90 -3.76
CA LYS A 59 -18.83 -6.93 -5.22
C LYS A 59 -17.59 -6.11 -5.60
N GLY A 60 -16.65 -6.79 -6.26
CA GLY A 60 -15.42 -6.22 -6.77
C GLY A 60 -15.57 -5.56 -8.14
N THR A 61 -14.44 -5.09 -8.66
CA THR A 61 -14.33 -4.55 -10.01
C THR A 61 -12.94 -4.89 -10.53
N GLU A 62 -12.86 -5.30 -11.79
CA GLU A 62 -11.59 -5.58 -12.46
C GLU A 62 -10.64 -4.37 -12.34
N PRO A 63 -9.34 -4.59 -12.10
CA PRO A 63 -8.62 -5.87 -12.09
C PRO A 63 -8.56 -6.59 -10.72
N HIS A 64 -9.32 -6.14 -9.72
CA HIS A 64 -9.14 -6.57 -8.32
C HIS A 64 -9.95 -7.82 -7.94
N GLY A 65 -10.48 -8.56 -8.93
CA GLY A 65 -11.31 -9.74 -8.71
C GLY A 65 -12.81 -9.44 -8.57
N ALA A 66 -13.57 -10.53 -8.51
CA ALA A 66 -15.03 -10.52 -8.52
C ALA A 66 -15.61 -10.12 -7.15
N LEU A 67 -14.92 -10.48 -6.06
CA LEU A 67 -15.33 -10.17 -4.68
C LEU A 67 -14.13 -9.63 -3.92
N LEU A 68 -14.40 -8.76 -2.95
CA LEU A 68 -13.39 -8.04 -2.20
C LEU A 68 -13.69 -8.06 -0.70
N THR A 69 -12.64 -8.14 0.11
CA THR A 69 -12.68 -7.67 1.50
C THR A 69 -11.58 -6.63 1.66
N THR A 70 -11.83 -5.54 2.37
CA THR A 70 -10.85 -4.46 2.55
C THR A 70 -10.71 -4.14 4.02
N TYR A 71 -9.47 -4.15 4.50
CA TYR A 71 -9.06 -3.89 5.87
C TYR A 71 -8.23 -2.62 5.91
N VAL A 72 -8.29 -1.91 7.02
CA VAL A 72 -7.63 -0.62 7.22
C VAL A 72 -7.02 -0.60 8.62
N ASN A 73 -5.76 -0.19 8.72
CA ASN A 73 -5.15 -0.01 10.03
C ASN A 73 -5.79 1.18 10.78
N GLU A 74 -5.46 1.33 12.06
CA GLU A 74 -6.05 2.37 12.93
C GLU A 74 -5.90 3.79 12.35
N THR A 75 -4.73 4.12 11.79
CA THR A 75 -4.47 5.41 11.14
C THR A 75 -5.40 5.67 9.94
N ALA A 76 -5.52 4.68 9.05
CA ALA A 76 -6.42 4.78 7.89
C ALA A 76 -7.89 4.88 8.34
N LEU A 77 -8.30 4.10 9.35
CA LEU A 77 -9.65 4.14 9.90
C LEU A 77 -9.98 5.54 10.46
N GLY A 78 -9.05 6.15 11.20
CA GLY A 78 -9.20 7.50 11.71
C GLY A 78 -9.39 8.53 10.59
N SER A 79 -8.61 8.41 9.51
CA SER A 79 -8.72 9.29 8.33
C SER A 79 -10.07 9.16 7.64
N ILE A 80 -10.51 7.91 7.37
CA ILE A 80 -11.81 7.61 6.76
C ILE A 80 -12.96 8.21 7.59
N THR A 81 -12.93 8.00 8.90
CA THR A 81 -14.00 8.45 9.81
C THR A 81 -14.12 9.97 9.84
N LYS A 82 -12.98 10.67 9.75
CA LYS A 82 -12.93 12.15 9.68
C LYS A 82 -13.30 12.69 8.29
N GLY A 83 -13.38 11.85 7.26
CA GLY A 83 -13.55 12.27 5.87
C GLY A 83 -12.43 13.19 5.38
N LYS A 84 -11.22 12.96 5.90
CA LYS A 84 -9.99 13.64 5.47
C LYS A 84 -9.14 12.62 4.71
N GLY A 85 -8.40 13.09 3.71
CA GLY A 85 -7.44 12.24 2.99
C GLY A 85 -6.53 11.48 3.96
N MET A 86 -5.95 10.38 3.51
CA MET A 86 -5.23 9.46 4.37
C MET A 86 -4.01 10.14 5.00
N GLU A 87 -3.86 9.96 6.31
CA GLU A 87 -2.67 10.37 7.05
C GLU A 87 -1.49 9.43 6.72
N ASP A 88 -0.26 9.94 6.85
CA ASP A 88 0.96 9.14 6.75
C ASP A 88 0.91 7.96 7.74
N GLY A 89 1.36 6.78 7.30
CA GLY A 89 1.22 5.55 8.07
C GLY A 89 -0.07 4.78 7.78
N SER A 90 -1.00 5.33 7.00
CA SER A 90 -2.22 4.63 6.58
C SER A 90 -1.89 3.40 5.72
N ILE A 91 -2.41 2.24 6.11
CA ILE A 91 -2.30 0.98 5.34
C ILE A 91 -3.71 0.47 5.03
N ILE A 92 -3.93 0.18 3.74
CA ILE A 92 -5.15 -0.43 3.23
C ILE A 92 -4.77 -1.78 2.64
N VAL A 93 -5.31 -2.87 3.19
CA VAL A 93 -5.13 -4.23 2.66
C VAL A 93 -6.43 -4.68 2.01
N LYS A 94 -6.36 -5.16 0.78
CA LYS A 94 -7.52 -5.67 0.04
C LYS A 94 -7.28 -7.11 -0.37
N GLU A 95 -8.10 -8.02 0.14
CA GLU A 95 -8.19 -9.39 -0.34
C GLU A 95 -9.03 -9.42 -1.62
N ASN A 96 -8.48 -10.03 -2.67
CA ASN A 96 -9.05 -10.13 -4.00
C ASN A 96 -9.50 -11.58 -4.21
N TYR A 97 -10.78 -11.81 -4.49
CA TYR A 97 -11.35 -13.14 -4.64
C TYR A 97 -11.97 -13.36 -6.02
N ASP A 98 -11.97 -14.61 -6.48
CA ASP A 98 -12.72 -15.02 -7.65
C ASP A 98 -14.22 -15.22 -7.37
N THR A 99 -14.99 -15.63 -8.38
CA THR A 99 -16.43 -15.90 -8.27
C THR A 99 -16.77 -17.07 -7.35
N ASN A 100 -15.82 -17.96 -7.08
CA ASN A 100 -15.95 -19.08 -6.15
C ASN A 100 -15.51 -18.73 -4.72
N LYS A 101 -15.24 -17.44 -4.44
CA LYS A 101 -14.74 -16.95 -3.15
C LYS A 101 -13.34 -17.49 -2.80
N LYS A 102 -12.56 -17.93 -3.79
CA LYS A 102 -11.16 -18.29 -3.58
C LYS A 102 -10.31 -17.02 -3.60
N LEU A 103 -9.43 -16.87 -2.60
CA LEU A 103 -8.45 -15.78 -2.58
C LEU A 103 -7.48 -15.96 -3.75
N THR A 104 -7.29 -14.90 -4.54
CA THR A 104 -6.40 -14.92 -5.71
C THR A 104 -5.23 -13.96 -5.56
N ALA A 105 -5.41 -12.87 -4.82
CA ALA A 105 -4.35 -11.91 -4.53
C ALA A 105 -4.65 -11.11 -3.26
N VAL A 106 -3.60 -10.50 -2.71
CA VAL A 106 -3.70 -9.45 -1.69
C VAL A 106 -3.02 -8.21 -2.22
N THR A 107 -3.76 -7.11 -2.32
CA THR A 107 -3.23 -5.83 -2.80
C THR A 107 -3.19 -4.83 -1.65
N VAL A 108 -2.10 -4.08 -1.53
CA VAL A 108 -1.84 -3.17 -0.43
C VAL A 108 -1.50 -1.78 -0.95
N MET A 109 -2.10 -0.78 -0.31
CA MET A 109 -1.70 0.62 -0.42
C MET A 109 -1.13 1.05 0.94
N TYR A 110 0.05 1.65 0.94
CA TYR A 110 0.70 2.17 2.14
C TYR A 110 1.15 3.61 1.91
N LYS A 111 0.67 4.53 2.74
CA LYS A 111 1.00 5.96 2.62
C LYS A 111 2.25 6.29 3.44
N VAL A 112 3.31 6.69 2.75
CA VAL A 112 4.63 6.91 3.34
C VAL A 112 5.13 8.29 2.96
N LYS A 113 5.22 9.16 3.95
CA LYS A 113 5.69 10.54 3.77
C LYS A 113 6.93 10.61 2.90
N ASP A 114 6.90 11.50 1.91
CA ASP A 114 8.01 11.81 0.98
C ASP A 114 8.47 10.63 0.10
N TYR A 115 7.79 9.47 0.13
CA TYR A 115 8.16 8.30 -0.68
C TYR A 115 7.93 8.52 -2.17
N ASN A 116 6.77 9.09 -2.53
CA ASN A 116 6.34 9.28 -3.91
C ASN A 116 5.47 10.53 -4.06
N PRO A 117 6.04 11.75 -3.95
CA PRO A 117 5.23 12.96 -3.90
C PRO A 117 4.31 13.15 -5.12
N SER A 118 4.74 12.72 -6.32
CA SER A 118 3.93 12.77 -7.54
C SER A 118 2.77 11.76 -7.57
N GLY A 119 2.85 10.69 -6.77
CA GLY A 119 1.80 9.69 -6.57
C GLY A 119 1.11 9.82 -5.21
N ASN A 120 1.13 11.02 -4.61
CA ASN A 120 0.60 11.32 -3.29
C ASN A 120 1.10 10.35 -2.20
N ASP A 121 2.39 10.02 -2.27
CA ASP A 121 3.12 9.23 -1.27
C ASP A 121 2.63 7.79 -1.08
N TRP A 122 1.89 7.28 -2.05
CA TRP A 122 1.46 5.89 -2.06
C TRP A 122 2.58 4.94 -2.52
N PHE A 123 2.93 4.01 -1.64
CA PHE A 123 3.56 2.73 -1.95
C PHE A 123 2.48 1.68 -2.26
N TRP A 124 2.72 0.87 -3.29
CA TRP A 124 1.83 -0.18 -3.75
C TRP A 124 2.49 -1.53 -3.57
N ALA A 125 1.74 -2.56 -3.21
CA ALA A 125 2.19 -3.94 -3.30
C ALA A 125 1.06 -4.87 -3.75
N LYS A 126 1.43 -5.92 -4.46
CA LYS A 126 0.55 -7.03 -4.80
C LYS A 126 1.24 -8.32 -4.40
N TYR A 127 0.49 -9.16 -3.71
CA TYR A 127 0.91 -10.50 -3.36
C TYR A 127 -0.05 -11.54 -3.96
N ASP A 128 0.45 -12.75 -4.18
CA ASP A 128 -0.42 -13.91 -4.46
C ASP A 128 -1.12 -14.42 -3.20
N ASP A 129 -1.87 -15.53 -3.32
CA ASP A 129 -2.59 -16.18 -2.22
C ASP A 129 -1.67 -16.80 -1.15
N LYS A 130 -0.36 -16.86 -1.40
CA LYS A 130 0.69 -17.33 -0.48
C LYS A 130 1.59 -16.21 0.03
N PHE A 131 1.25 -14.95 -0.26
CA PHE A 131 2.04 -13.77 0.09
C PHE A 131 3.42 -13.68 -0.59
N ASN A 132 3.61 -14.31 -1.74
CA ASN A 132 4.75 -14.01 -2.62
C ASN A 132 4.55 -12.64 -3.26
N ILE A 133 5.60 -11.83 -3.34
CA ILE A 133 5.56 -10.50 -3.94
C ILE A 133 5.42 -10.66 -5.45
N LEU A 134 4.34 -10.14 -6.01
CA LEU A 134 4.09 -10.10 -7.46
C LEU A 134 4.47 -8.74 -8.06
N ASP A 135 4.26 -7.66 -7.30
CA ASP A 135 4.63 -6.30 -7.70
C ASP A 135 4.76 -5.41 -6.46
N GLU A 136 5.61 -4.39 -6.49
CA GLU A 136 5.77 -3.45 -5.39
C GLU A 136 6.38 -2.09 -5.79
N GLY A 137 6.21 -1.10 -4.91
CA GLY A 137 6.82 0.21 -5.05
C GLY A 137 5.95 1.24 -5.76
N LYS A 138 6.53 1.96 -6.71
CA LYS A 138 5.86 2.98 -7.53
C LYS A 138 5.27 2.34 -8.80
N VAL A 139 4.33 1.42 -8.60
CA VAL A 139 3.79 0.59 -9.68
C VAL A 139 2.96 1.41 -10.66
N ASN A 140 3.46 1.60 -11.88
CA ASN A 140 2.82 2.44 -12.92
C ASN A 140 1.37 2.05 -13.22
N ALA A 141 1.06 0.75 -13.27
CA ALA A 141 -0.30 0.28 -13.53
C ALA A 141 -1.28 0.68 -12.40
N CYS A 142 -0.84 0.57 -11.15
CA CYS A 142 -1.62 0.98 -9.98
C CYS A 142 -1.83 2.51 -9.98
N ILE A 143 -0.73 3.26 -10.12
CA ILE A 143 -0.74 4.74 -10.13
C ILE A 143 -1.60 5.27 -11.29
N GLY A 144 -1.48 4.70 -12.49
CA GLY A 144 -2.21 5.16 -13.66
C GLY A 144 -3.74 4.99 -13.53
N CYS A 145 -4.21 3.91 -12.92
CA CYS A 145 -5.64 3.72 -12.68
C CYS A 145 -6.13 4.56 -11.49
N HIS A 146 -5.46 4.47 -10.35
CA HIS A 146 -5.87 5.15 -9.12
C HIS A 146 -5.69 6.67 -9.19
N GLY A 147 -4.77 7.17 -10.00
CA GLY A 147 -4.57 8.61 -10.24
C GLY A 147 -5.79 9.29 -10.87
N LYS A 148 -6.71 8.54 -11.48
CA LYS A 148 -7.99 9.08 -11.99
C LYS A 148 -8.92 9.56 -10.89
N VAL A 149 -8.72 9.11 -9.65
CA VAL A 149 -9.44 9.56 -8.45
C VAL A 149 -8.49 10.21 -7.45
N LYS A 150 -7.45 10.93 -7.94
CA LYS A 150 -6.49 11.65 -7.09
C LYS A 150 -7.15 12.62 -6.10
N ASP A 151 -8.28 13.23 -6.48
CA ASP A 151 -9.02 14.15 -5.60
C ASP A 151 -9.71 13.41 -4.44
N ASN A 152 -9.91 12.10 -4.56
CA ASN A 152 -10.33 11.20 -3.49
C ASN A 152 -9.15 10.38 -2.94
N ASP A 153 -7.96 10.99 -2.91
CA ASP A 153 -6.72 10.39 -2.42
C ASP A 153 -6.44 8.99 -3.00
N TYR A 154 -6.62 8.86 -4.32
CA TYR A 154 -6.31 7.62 -5.05
C TYR A 154 -7.18 6.41 -4.63
N ILE A 155 -8.28 6.61 -3.90
CA ILE A 155 -9.07 5.51 -3.34
C ILE A 155 -10.41 5.35 -4.06
N TYR A 156 -10.72 4.12 -4.46
CA TYR A 156 -12.03 3.76 -5.04
C TYR A 156 -13.01 3.16 -4.02
N THR A 157 -12.51 2.62 -2.90
CA THR A 157 -13.34 1.83 -1.97
C THR A 157 -14.45 2.68 -1.33
N GLY A 158 -14.18 3.95 -1.06
CA GLY A 158 -15.15 4.91 -0.54
C GLY A 158 -14.63 6.34 -0.63
N LYS A 159 -15.53 7.31 -0.38
CA LYS A 159 -15.15 8.72 -0.30
C LYS A 159 -14.35 8.97 0.98
N VAL A 160 -13.16 9.55 0.85
CA VAL A 160 -12.26 9.86 1.97
C VAL A 160 -11.91 11.34 2.07
N THR A 161 -12.22 12.14 1.06
CA THR A 161 -12.06 13.60 1.10
C THR A 161 -13.43 14.27 1.02
N GLY A 162 -13.71 15.21 1.93
CA GLY A 162 -14.79 16.19 1.76
C GLY A 162 -14.47 17.13 0.60
N LYS A 163 -15.49 17.54 -0.17
CA LYS A 163 -15.41 18.77 -0.97
C LYS A 163 -15.87 19.91 -0.07
#